data_AF-A0A7K4SK98-F1
#
_entry.id   AF-A0A7K4SK98-F1
#
_cell.length_a   1.000
_cell.length_b   1.000
_cell.length_c   1.000
_cell.angle_alpha   90.00
_cell.angle_beta   90.00
_cell.angle_gamma   90.00
#
_symmetry.space_group_name_H-M   'P 1'
#
loop_
_entity.id
_entity.type
_entity.pdbx_description
1 polymer ?
#
loop_
_entity_poly.entity_id
_entity_poly.type
_entity_poly.pdbx_seq_one_letter_code
_entity_poly.pdbx_strand_id
1 'polypeptide(L)'
;EDDFQFILCEGCRQESPNLKLLTCLHTLCLNCLSENKPVSQCPVCRTAIPQASGIPDMDNVLFTNLQARLGVYKKISNSGGPSCSRCQGEAAAVWCSECEDFLCTKCFEDHQWFFKKRNHEAKRVEELRAESAHQFLEDTRKSCNLFCSSPGHANQGHVSSIYCKKCKKALCCSCALLDSQHAPFCDIRSETQRRQEELGTMSQELKQKRSSFEATHAALQDEAAQLERAQQEMRELIRQRVEQLVRLIRREEEELLGLVEAGQEQGRRELARELQRVGGVLRRMEAGERLVEKMNLYATEQEVMDMQPFIKDSLEELQRLQPPAAGDRAQPGDFAECRARLERL
;
A
#
# COMPACT_ATOMS: atom_id res chain seq x y z
N GLU A 1 5.16 -8.54 28.97
CA GLU A 1 4.59 -7.18 29.11
C GLU A 1 3.37 -6.96 28.22
N ASP A 2 3.03 -7.87 27.30
CA ASP A 2 1.93 -7.66 26.33
C ASP A 2 0.55 -8.20 26.77
N ASP A 3 0.49 -9.01 27.83
CA ASP A 3 -0.69 -9.84 28.16
C ASP A 3 -1.98 -9.08 28.51
N PHE A 4 -1.94 -7.75 28.66
CA PHE A 4 -3.12 -6.95 28.99
C PHE A 4 -3.23 -5.66 28.18
N GLN A 5 -2.48 -5.51 27.09
CA GLN A 5 -2.56 -4.29 26.27
C GLN A 5 -3.95 -4.04 25.66
N PHE A 6 -4.78 -5.08 25.55
CA PHE A 6 -6.14 -4.97 25.06
C PHE A 6 -7.04 -4.08 25.94
N ILE A 7 -6.69 -3.84 27.21
CA ILE A 7 -7.47 -2.95 28.09
C ILE A 7 -7.09 -1.47 27.95
N LEU A 8 -6.07 -1.15 27.17
CA LEU A 8 -5.64 0.23 26.93
C LEU A 8 -6.56 0.91 25.91
N CYS A 9 -6.57 2.24 25.90
CA CYS A 9 -7.26 3.00 24.86
C CYS A 9 -6.75 2.56 23.48
N GLU A 10 -7.65 2.20 22.57
CA GLU A 10 -7.25 1.72 21.23
C GLU A 10 -6.71 2.83 20.32
N GLY A 11 -6.92 4.10 20.69
CA GLY A 11 -6.40 5.28 20.00
C GLY A 11 -4.99 5.64 20.46
N CYS A 12 -4.84 6.02 21.74
CA CYS A 12 -3.55 6.50 22.29
C CYS A 12 -2.69 5.43 22.97
N ARG A 13 -3.20 4.19 23.14
CA ARG A 13 -2.51 3.08 23.83
C ARG A 13 -2.12 3.41 25.29
N GLN A 14 -2.88 4.28 25.94
CA GLN A 14 -2.68 4.63 27.36
C GLN A 14 -3.81 4.08 28.24
N GLU A 15 -3.49 3.85 29.52
CA GLU A 15 -4.48 3.56 30.56
C GLU A 15 -5.37 4.79 30.77
N SER A 16 -6.67 4.58 30.96
CA SER A 16 -7.63 5.65 31.18
C SER A 16 -8.73 5.15 32.10
N PRO A 17 -9.07 5.88 33.17
CA PRO A 17 -10.15 5.47 34.07
C PRO A 17 -11.52 5.49 33.38
N ASN A 18 -11.68 6.32 32.35
CA ASN A 18 -12.92 6.53 31.60
C ASN A 18 -12.74 6.07 30.15
N LEU A 19 -12.97 4.79 29.91
CA LEU A 19 -12.97 4.20 28.57
C LEU A 19 -14.41 4.03 28.08
N LYS A 20 -14.71 4.62 26.92
CA LYS A 20 -16.01 4.53 26.25
C LYS A 20 -16.01 3.40 25.23
N LEU A 21 -17.08 2.60 25.24
CA LEU A 21 -17.34 1.57 24.24
C LEU A 21 -18.21 2.15 23.12
N LEU A 22 -17.69 2.19 21.90
CA LEU A 22 -18.40 2.73 20.73
C LEU A 22 -19.31 1.67 20.10
N THR A 23 -20.26 2.11 19.27
CA THR A 23 -21.13 1.22 18.48
C THR A 23 -20.36 0.39 17.46
N CYS A 24 -19.18 0.83 17.04
CA CYS A 24 -18.25 0.06 16.22
C CYS A 24 -17.38 -0.92 17.02
N LEU A 25 -17.67 -1.11 18.31
CA LEU A 25 -17.03 -2.03 19.25
C LEU A 25 -15.59 -1.68 19.66
N HIS A 26 -15.02 -0.57 19.18
CA HIS A 26 -13.75 -0.05 19.66
C HIS A 26 -13.91 0.68 21.00
N THR A 27 -12.87 0.63 21.83
CA THR A 27 -12.82 1.25 23.16
C THR A 27 -11.81 2.40 23.19
N LEU A 28 -12.28 3.60 23.54
CA LEU A 28 -11.47 4.84 23.48
C LEU A 28 -11.61 5.68 24.74
N CYS A 29 -10.54 6.40 25.11
CA CYS A 29 -10.61 7.38 26.19
C CYS A 29 -11.31 8.67 25.73
N LEU A 30 -11.79 9.45 26.70
CA LEU A 30 -12.47 10.72 26.43
C LEU A 30 -11.58 11.71 25.65
N ASN A 31 -10.27 11.73 25.92
CA ASN A 31 -9.34 12.62 25.22
C ASN A 31 -9.30 12.31 23.72
N CYS A 32 -9.10 11.04 23.34
CA CYS A 32 -9.10 10.62 21.93
C CYS A 32 -10.44 10.91 21.22
N LEU A 33 -11.55 10.83 21.94
CA LEU A 33 -12.86 11.19 21.40
C LEU A 33 -13.02 12.71 21.24
N SER A 34 -12.45 13.50 22.16
CA SER A 34 -12.54 14.96 22.15
C SER A 34 -11.63 15.62 21.11
N GLU A 35 -10.45 15.05 20.84
CA GLU A 35 -9.47 15.55 19.86
C GLU A 35 -9.93 15.34 18.42
N ASN A 36 -10.84 14.40 18.17
CA ASN A 36 -11.42 14.13 16.84
C ASN A 36 -12.58 15.08 16.47
N LYS A 37 -12.65 16.30 17.01
CA LYS A 37 -13.62 17.30 16.55
C LYS A 37 -13.09 18.01 15.29
N PRO A 38 -13.85 18.11 14.18
CA PRO A 38 -15.31 17.98 14.04
C PRO A 38 -15.81 16.61 13.54
N VAL A 39 -14.95 15.61 13.44
CA VAL A 39 -15.25 14.34 12.79
C VAL A 39 -15.81 13.35 13.82
N SER A 40 -17.14 13.25 13.88
CA SER A 40 -17.86 12.22 14.65
C SER A 40 -17.62 10.82 14.09
N GLN A 41 -16.37 10.36 14.03
CA GLN A 41 -15.97 9.04 13.55
C GLN A 41 -14.98 8.41 14.53
N CYS A 42 -14.98 7.08 14.57
CA CYS A 42 -13.98 6.33 15.31
C CYS A 42 -12.58 6.53 14.68
N PRO A 43 -11.54 6.95 15.42
CA PRO A 43 -10.18 7.10 14.89
C PRO A 43 -9.56 5.78 14.40
N VAL A 44 -10.08 4.62 14.85
CA VAL A 44 -9.55 3.29 14.48
C VAL A 44 -10.12 2.82 13.15
N CYS A 45 -11.45 2.84 13.00
CA CYS A 45 -12.14 2.25 11.85
C CYS A 45 -12.93 3.24 10.99
N ARG A 46 -12.89 4.54 11.33
CA ARG A 46 -13.60 5.64 10.65
C ARG A 46 -15.12 5.52 10.59
N THR A 47 -15.72 4.57 11.29
CA THR A 47 -17.18 4.45 11.41
C THR A 47 -17.76 5.64 12.16
N ALA A 48 -18.85 6.20 11.66
CA ALA A 48 -19.54 7.33 12.28
C ALA A 48 -20.03 7.01 13.70
N ILE A 49 -19.88 7.97 14.60
CA ILE A 49 -20.37 7.95 15.98
C ILE A 49 -21.74 8.65 15.99
N PRO A 50 -22.84 7.92 16.22
CA PRO A 50 -24.20 8.43 16.00
C PRO A 50 -24.72 9.43 17.05
N GLN A 51 -23.87 9.98 17.93
CA GLN A 51 -24.31 10.84 19.04
C GLN A 51 -23.98 12.33 18.84
N ALA A 52 -24.95 13.20 19.15
CA ALA A 52 -24.87 14.66 18.98
C ALA A 52 -23.79 15.33 19.85
N SER A 53 -23.44 14.74 21.00
CA SER A 53 -22.36 15.19 21.88
C SER A 53 -20.96 14.71 21.45
N GLY A 54 -20.89 13.74 20.53
CA GLY A 54 -19.66 13.08 20.10
C GLY A 54 -19.07 12.05 21.07
N ILE A 55 -19.63 11.89 22.29
CA ILE A 55 -19.11 10.99 23.33
C ILE A 55 -20.17 9.93 23.67
N PRO A 56 -19.90 8.62 23.42
CA PRO A 56 -20.82 7.53 23.75
C PRO A 56 -21.21 7.48 25.23
N ASP A 57 -22.47 7.14 25.50
CA ASP A 57 -22.97 6.93 26.86
C ASP A 57 -22.42 5.66 27.52
N MET A 58 -22.06 4.64 26.73
CA MET A 58 -21.63 3.34 27.24
C MET A 58 -20.17 3.33 27.69
N ASP A 59 -19.94 3.10 28.97
CA ASP A 59 -18.61 2.83 29.53
C ASP A 59 -18.21 1.37 29.32
N ASN A 60 -16.93 1.12 29.02
CA ASN A 60 -16.38 -0.23 29.01
C ASN A 60 -16.00 -0.66 30.43
N VAL A 61 -17.02 -0.98 31.23
CA VAL A 61 -16.89 -1.36 32.65
C VAL A 61 -15.99 -2.59 32.82
N LEU A 62 -15.95 -3.51 31.84
CA LEU A 62 -15.02 -4.65 31.87
C LEU A 62 -13.57 -4.17 31.89
N PHE A 63 -13.20 -3.24 31.00
CA PHE A 63 -11.83 -2.75 30.91
C PHE A 63 -11.45 -1.93 32.14
N THR A 64 -12.34 -1.04 32.60
CA THR A 64 -12.11 -0.26 33.83
C THR A 64 -11.90 -1.17 35.04
N ASN A 65 -12.73 -2.22 35.22
CA ASN A 65 -12.60 -3.16 36.34
C ASN A 65 -11.32 -4.01 36.24
N LEU A 66 -10.94 -4.44 35.03
CA LEU A 66 -9.69 -5.18 34.81
C LEU A 66 -8.47 -4.29 35.10
N GLN A 67 -8.47 -3.04 34.65
CA GLN A 67 -7.41 -2.06 34.95
C GLN A 67 -7.29 -1.84 36.46
N ALA A 68 -8.41 -1.66 37.17
CA ALA A 68 -8.41 -1.48 38.62
C ALA A 68 -7.77 -2.68 39.34
N ARG A 69 -8.20 -3.90 39.01
CA ARG A 69 -7.67 -5.14 39.61
C ARG A 69 -6.21 -5.39 39.24
N LEU A 70 -5.80 -5.12 38.00
CA LEU A 70 -4.39 -5.14 37.61
C LEU A 70 -3.57 -4.09 38.35
N GLY A 71 -4.14 -2.91 38.63
CA GLY A 71 -3.55 -1.90 39.48
C GLY A 71 -3.28 -2.41 40.90
N VAL A 72 -4.20 -3.20 41.47
CA VAL A 72 -4.00 -3.89 42.76
C VAL A 72 -2.86 -4.90 42.66
N TYR A 73 -2.84 -5.75 41.64
CA TYR A 73 -1.76 -6.72 41.43
C TYR A 73 -0.39 -6.05 41.25
N LYS A 74 -0.30 -4.97 40.46
CA LYS A 74 0.93 -4.18 40.29
C LYS A 74 1.45 -3.68 41.64
N LYS A 75 0.57 -3.20 42.54
CA LYS A 75 0.96 -2.80 43.90
C LYS A 75 1.52 -3.96 44.73
N ILE A 76 0.98 -5.17 44.58
CA ILE A 76 1.46 -6.40 45.26
C ILE A 76 2.85 -6.79 44.74
N SER A 77 3.03 -6.76 43.42
CA SER A 77 4.27 -7.20 42.74
C SER A 77 5.41 -6.18 42.81
N ASN A 78 5.14 -4.92 43.15
CA ASN A 78 6.18 -3.91 43.34
C ASN A 78 7.17 -4.31 44.45
N SER A 79 8.45 -3.96 44.28
CA SER A 79 9.54 -4.33 45.18
C SER A 79 9.36 -3.84 46.63
N GLY A 80 8.69 -2.71 46.83
CA GLY A 80 8.35 -2.18 48.16
C GLY A 80 7.09 -2.79 48.79
N GLY A 81 6.29 -3.54 48.01
CA GLY A 81 4.99 -4.05 48.43
C GLY A 81 3.96 -2.96 48.80
N PRO A 82 2.71 -3.37 49.08
CA PRO A 82 1.68 -2.46 49.55
C PRO A 82 1.83 -2.16 51.05
N SER A 83 1.58 -0.92 51.45
CA SER A 83 1.43 -0.51 52.85
C SER A 83 0.02 -0.81 53.35
N CYS A 84 -0.15 -0.95 54.67
CA CYS A 84 -1.47 -1.12 55.27
C CYS A 84 -2.37 0.11 55.02
N SER A 85 -3.54 -0.09 54.41
CA SER A 85 -4.55 0.96 54.14
C SER A 85 -5.00 1.70 55.40
N ARG A 86 -4.99 1.04 56.56
CA ARG A 86 -5.61 1.52 57.80
C ARG A 86 -4.66 2.32 58.69
N CYS A 87 -3.46 1.78 58.96
CA CYS A 87 -2.48 2.45 59.82
C CYS A 87 -1.40 3.20 59.06
N GLN A 88 -1.22 2.92 57.76
CA GLN A 88 -0.24 3.51 56.84
C GLN A 88 1.24 3.41 57.27
N GLY A 89 1.56 2.90 58.45
CA GLY A 89 2.92 2.79 59.00
C GLY A 89 3.58 1.43 58.82
N GLU A 90 2.82 0.37 58.56
CA GLU A 90 3.33 -1.01 58.45
C GLU A 90 3.11 -1.59 57.04
N ALA A 91 3.96 -2.52 56.64
CA ALA A 91 3.76 -3.31 55.43
C ALA A 91 2.50 -4.17 55.54
N ALA A 92 1.75 -4.30 54.45
CA ALA A 92 0.58 -5.16 54.43
C ALA A 92 0.99 -6.64 54.33
N ALA A 93 0.41 -7.46 55.20
CA ALA A 93 0.61 -8.90 55.22
C ALA A 93 -0.46 -9.64 54.43
N VAL A 94 -1.67 -9.08 54.36
CA VAL A 94 -2.82 -9.69 53.68
C VAL A 94 -3.58 -8.68 52.82
N TRP A 95 -4.25 -9.19 51.80
CA TRP A 95 -5.20 -8.45 50.98
C TRP A 95 -6.59 -9.08 51.10
N CYS A 96 -7.59 -8.27 51.44
CA CYS A 96 -8.99 -8.69 51.54
C CYS A 96 -9.71 -8.35 50.24
N SER A 97 -10.25 -9.36 49.56
CA SER A 97 -10.81 -9.20 48.22
C SER A 97 -12.14 -8.45 48.18
N GLU A 98 -12.93 -8.55 49.25
CA GLU A 98 -14.26 -7.94 49.37
C GLU A 98 -14.20 -6.47 49.81
N CYS A 99 -13.17 -6.12 50.58
CA CYS A 99 -12.92 -4.73 50.98
C CYS A 99 -11.94 -4.02 50.04
N GLU A 100 -11.30 -4.77 49.14
CA GLU A 100 -10.24 -4.30 48.26
C GLU A 100 -9.08 -3.60 49.02
N ASP A 101 -8.84 -4.05 50.26
CA ASP A 101 -7.95 -3.39 51.22
C ASP A 101 -6.71 -4.22 51.59
N PHE A 102 -5.59 -3.54 51.79
CA PHE A 102 -4.33 -4.10 52.24
C PHE A 102 -4.17 -3.91 53.76
N LEU A 103 -3.94 -4.98 54.51
CA LEU A 103 -3.91 -4.95 55.97
C LEU A 103 -2.63 -5.57 56.52
N CYS A 104 -2.00 -4.92 57.50
CA CYS A 104 -0.98 -5.57 58.33
C CYS A 104 -1.64 -6.56 59.29
N THR A 105 -0.86 -7.45 59.90
CA THR A 105 -1.37 -8.52 60.79
C THR A 105 -2.33 -7.99 61.87
N LYS A 106 -1.95 -6.90 62.56
CA LYS A 106 -2.77 -6.31 63.61
C LYS A 106 -4.08 -5.73 63.08
N CYS A 107 -4.03 -4.97 61.98
CA CYS A 107 -5.24 -4.42 61.38
C CYS A 107 -6.14 -5.50 60.77
N PHE A 108 -5.58 -6.63 60.35
CA PHE A 108 -6.33 -7.78 59.88
C PHE A 108 -7.06 -8.51 61.01
N GLU A 109 -6.44 -8.69 62.17
CA GLU A 109 -7.10 -9.27 63.35
C GLU A 109 -8.33 -8.44 63.77
N ASP A 110 -8.16 -7.11 63.83
CA ASP A 110 -9.26 -6.18 64.10
C ASP A 110 -10.37 -6.28 63.03
N HIS A 111 -9.97 -6.38 61.76
CA HIS A 111 -10.87 -6.51 60.62
C HIS A 111 -11.68 -7.80 60.70
N GLN A 112 -11.02 -8.94 60.97
CA GLN A 112 -11.68 -10.23 61.15
C GLN A 112 -12.64 -10.21 62.34
N TRP A 113 -12.26 -9.56 63.43
CA TRP A 113 -13.13 -9.42 64.60
C TRP A 113 -14.39 -8.61 64.27
N PHE A 114 -14.24 -7.49 63.56
CA PHE A 114 -15.36 -6.63 63.17
C PHE A 114 -16.29 -7.30 62.14
N PHE A 115 -15.72 -8.03 61.18
CA PHE A 115 -16.45 -8.74 60.13
C PHE A 115 -16.65 -10.24 60.40
N LYS A 116 -16.56 -10.67 61.66
CA LYS A 116 -16.62 -12.09 62.08
C LYS A 116 -17.86 -12.86 61.58
N LYS A 117 -18.97 -12.15 61.30
CA LYS A 117 -20.20 -12.75 60.75
C LYS A 117 -20.19 -12.91 59.23
N ARG A 118 -19.29 -12.21 58.52
CA ARG A 118 -19.23 -12.16 57.06
C ARG A 118 -18.06 -12.97 56.48
N ASN A 119 -17.05 -13.32 57.28
CA ASN A 119 -15.89 -14.14 56.88
C ASN A 119 -15.32 -13.73 55.51
N HIS A 120 -14.78 -12.50 55.42
CA HIS A 120 -14.16 -12.04 54.17
C HIS A 120 -12.96 -12.92 53.81
N GLU A 121 -12.83 -13.22 52.52
CA GLU A 121 -11.70 -13.91 51.94
C GLU A 121 -10.49 -12.98 51.88
N ALA A 122 -9.45 -13.36 52.62
CA ALA A 122 -8.17 -12.66 52.63
C ALA A 122 -7.04 -13.62 52.30
N LYS A 123 -6.16 -13.18 51.40
CA LYS A 123 -4.99 -13.93 50.96
C LYS A 123 -3.71 -13.21 51.38
N ARG A 124 -2.64 -13.96 51.63
CA ARG A 124 -1.35 -13.38 52.01
C ARG A 124 -0.72 -12.68 50.82
N VAL A 125 -0.14 -11.50 51.06
CA VAL A 125 0.49 -10.69 50.00
C VAL A 125 1.65 -11.46 49.37
N GLU A 126 2.39 -12.26 50.15
CA GLU A 126 3.49 -13.07 49.63
C GLU A 126 3.01 -14.17 48.68
N GLU A 127 1.87 -14.80 48.96
CA GLU A 127 1.26 -15.82 48.10
C GLU A 127 0.78 -15.21 46.79
N LEU A 128 0.06 -14.08 46.88
CA LEU A 128 -0.41 -13.33 45.70
C LEU A 128 0.73 -12.83 44.82
N ARG A 129 1.90 -12.53 45.41
CA ARG A 129 3.10 -12.11 44.65
C ARG A 129 3.74 -13.26 43.88
N ALA A 130 3.59 -14.49 44.37
CA ALA A 130 4.08 -15.69 43.69
C ALA A 130 3.14 -16.18 42.58
N GLU A 131 1.85 -15.77 42.64
CA GLU A 131 0.86 -16.02 41.60
C GLU A 131 1.13 -15.19 40.34
N SER A 132 0.60 -15.62 39.18
CA SER A 132 0.61 -14.81 37.96
C SER A 132 -0.53 -13.78 37.98
N ALA A 133 -0.39 -12.70 37.20
CA ALA A 133 -1.46 -11.72 37.01
C ALA A 133 -2.76 -12.36 36.49
N HIS A 134 -2.67 -13.40 35.66
CA HIS A 134 -3.82 -14.15 35.17
C HIS A 134 -4.54 -14.89 36.30
N GLN A 135 -3.80 -15.59 37.17
CA GLN A 135 -4.38 -16.31 38.30
C GLN A 135 -5.05 -15.33 39.27
N PHE A 136 -4.38 -14.21 39.58
CA PHE A 136 -4.96 -13.15 40.41
C PHE A 136 -6.27 -12.64 39.81
N LEU A 137 -6.33 -12.41 38.50
CA LEU A 137 -7.54 -11.99 37.79
C LEU A 137 -8.60 -13.10 37.64
N GLU A 138 -8.26 -14.36 37.77
CA GLU A 138 -9.25 -15.42 37.79
C GLU A 138 -9.89 -15.54 39.18
N ASP A 139 -9.07 -15.50 40.23
CA ASP A 139 -9.53 -15.67 41.60
C ASP A 139 -10.40 -14.48 42.04
N THR A 140 -9.97 -13.27 41.70
CA THR A 140 -10.70 -12.05 42.07
C THR A 140 -11.93 -11.78 41.18
N ARG A 141 -12.21 -12.66 40.20
CA ARG A 141 -13.45 -12.64 39.40
C ARG A 141 -14.60 -13.23 40.21
N LYS A 142 -14.32 -14.20 41.09
CA LYS A 142 -15.33 -14.94 41.87
C LYS A 142 -15.87 -14.14 43.05
N SER A 143 -15.09 -13.17 43.55
CA SER A 143 -15.46 -12.28 44.66
C SER A 143 -16.30 -11.06 44.25
N CYS A 144 -16.50 -10.81 42.95
CA CYS A 144 -17.34 -9.72 42.44
C CYS A 144 -18.84 -10.00 42.67
N ASN A 145 -19.33 -9.66 43.87
CA ASN A 145 -20.75 -9.73 44.17
C ASN A 145 -21.51 -8.58 43.51
N LEU A 146 -22.54 -8.90 42.73
CA LEU A 146 -23.44 -7.89 42.17
C LEU A 146 -24.39 -7.42 43.26
N PHE A 147 -24.19 -6.23 43.82
CA PHE A 147 -25.08 -5.69 44.86
C PHE A 147 -26.40 -5.17 44.28
N CYS A 148 -27.46 -5.24 45.09
CA CYS A 148 -28.78 -4.76 44.70
C CYS A 148 -28.80 -3.23 44.60
N SER A 149 -29.26 -2.72 43.46
CA SER A 149 -29.33 -1.28 43.18
C SER A 149 -30.48 -0.54 43.89
N SER A 150 -31.31 -1.25 44.66
CA SER A 150 -32.40 -0.63 45.42
C SER A 150 -31.85 0.28 46.53
N PRO A 151 -32.50 1.42 46.82
CA PRO A 151 -32.04 2.36 47.84
C PRO A 151 -31.76 1.67 49.18
N GLY A 152 -30.56 1.87 49.73
CA GLY A 152 -30.14 1.29 51.01
C GLY A 152 -29.70 -0.18 50.97
N HIS A 153 -30.10 -0.96 49.97
CA HIS A 153 -29.78 -2.39 49.90
C HIS A 153 -28.32 -2.67 49.56
N ALA A 154 -27.71 -1.83 48.71
CA ALA A 154 -26.27 -1.91 48.42
C ALA A 154 -25.43 -1.74 49.69
N ASN A 155 -25.73 -0.72 50.50
CA ASN A 155 -25.02 -0.43 51.76
C ASN A 155 -25.23 -1.52 52.83
N GLN A 156 -26.38 -2.18 52.79
CA GLN A 156 -26.71 -3.30 53.66
C GLN A 156 -26.06 -4.63 53.22
N GLY A 157 -25.45 -4.66 52.02
CA GLY A 157 -24.75 -5.83 51.49
C GLY A 157 -25.68 -6.88 50.86
N HIS A 158 -26.88 -6.50 50.41
CA HIS A 158 -27.77 -7.43 49.73
C HIS A 158 -27.25 -7.76 48.33
N VAL A 159 -26.87 -9.01 48.13
CA VAL A 159 -26.40 -9.54 46.84
C VAL A 159 -27.59 -9.85 45.94
N SER A 160 -27.47 -9.49 44.66
CA SER A 160 -28.42 -9.81 43.62
C SER A 160 -28.15 -11.21 43.07
N SER A 161 -29.11 -12.11 43.26
CA SER A 161 -29.08 -13.49 42.75
C SER A 161 -30.19 -13.75 41.72
N ILE A 162 -31.12 -12.83 41.56
CA ILE A 162 -32.32 -12.97 40.72
C ILE A 162 -32.25 -11.97 39.58
N TYR A 163 -32.73 -12.34 38.40
CA TYR A 163 -32.79 -11.47 37.23
C TYR A 163 -34.21 -11.36 36.69
N CYS A 164 -34.63 -10.11 36.41
CA CYS A 164 -35.87 -9.81 35.73
C CYS A 164 -35.64 -9.61 34.23
N LYS A 165 -36.17 -10.52 33.40
CA LYS A 165 -36.04 -10.44 31.94
C LYS A 165 -36.82 -9.27 31.32
N LYS A 166 -37.94 -8.87 31.94
CA LYS A 166 -38.78 -7.75 31.46
C LYS A 166 -38.07 -6.41 31.65
N CYS A 167 -37.57 -6.16 32.86
CA CYS A 167 -36.88 -4.91 33.21
C CYS A 167 -35.40 -4.90 32.84
N LYS A 168 -34.82 -6.06 32.51
CA LYS A 168 -33.39 -6.27 32.27
C LYS A 168 -32.50 -5.83 33.44
N LYS A 169 -32.91 -6.20 34.66
CA LYS A 169 -32.25 -5.79 35.91
C LYS A 169 -32.05 -6.97 36.86
N ALA A 170 -30.94 -6.92 37.59
CA ALA A 170 -30.65 -7.83 38.69
C ALA A 170 -31.30 -7.35 40.00
N LEU A 171 -31.77 -8.29 40.81
CA LEU A 171 -32.52 -8.07 42.04
C LEU A 171 -31.98 -8.99 43.14
N CYS A 172 -32.00 -8.52 44.40
CA CYS A 172 -31.87 -9.41 45.55
C CYS A 172 -33.18 -10.14 45.82
N CYS A 173 -33.12 -11.21 46.63
CA CYS A 173 -34.30 -11.99 47.01
C CYS A 173 -35.44 -11.13 47.56
N SER A 174 -35.13 -10.17 48.45
CA SER A 174 -36.14 -9.28 49.03
C SER A 174 -36.85 -8.42 47.99
N CYS A 175 -36.11 -7.84 47.04
CA CYS A 175 -36.72 -7.03 45.97
C CYS A 175 -37.55 -7.87 45.00
N ALA A 176 -37.11 -9.07 44.67
CA ALA A 176 -37.87 -9.97 43.80
C ALA A 176 -39.17 -10.45 44.46
N LEU A 177 -39.16 -10.72 45.78
CA LEU A 177 -40.36 -11.12 46.53
C LEU A 177 -41.41 -10.00 46.60
N LEU A 178 -40.96 -8.75 46.73
CA LEU A 178 -41.86 -7.59 46.76
C LEU A 178 -42.42 -7.23 45.38
N ASP A 179 -41.82 -7.73 44.31
CA ASP A 179 -42.18 -7.43 42.93
C ASP A 179 -42.91 -8.60 42.26
N SER A 180 -44.19 -8.78 42.60
CA SER A 180 -45.01 -9.86 42.01
C SER A 180 -45.43 -9.60 40.56
N GLN A 181 -45.34 -8.35 40.08
CA GLN A 181 -45.83 -7.95 38.75
C GLN A 181 -44.86 -8.35 37.63
N HIS A 182 -43.55 -8.39 37.92
CA HIS A 182 -42.54 -8.71 36.94
C HIS A 182 -42.15 -10.19 36.88
N ALA A 183 -42.79 -11.05 37.67
CA ALA A 183 -42.66 -12.50 37.57
C ALA A 183 -43.05 -13.04 36.16
N PRO A 184 -42.49 -14.19 35.74
CA PRO A 184 -41.50 -15.00 36.44
C PRO A 184 -40.08 -14.42 36.34
N PHE A 185 -39.31 -14.56 37.42
CA PHE A 185 -37.88 -14.24 37.47
C PHE A 185 -37.04 -15.49 37.18
N CYS A 186 -35.74 -15.30 36.92
CA CYS A 186 -34.79 -16.40 36.78
C CYS A 186 -33.53 -16.18 37.62
N ASP A 187 -32.75 -17.24 37.83
CA ASP A 187 -31.44 -17.14 38.44
C ASP A 187 -30.49 -16.29 37.56
N ILE A 188 -29.75 -15.39 38.18
CA ILE A 188 -28.84 -14.49 37.46
C ILE A 188 -27.65 -15.23 36.84
N ARG A 189 -27.16 -16.31 37.46
CA ARG A 189 -26.02 -17.08 36.94
C ARG A 189 -26.46 -17.84 35.69
N SER A 190 -27.63 -18.49 35.73
CA SER A 190 -28.21 -19.13 34.55
C SER A 190 -28.47 -18.15 33.40
N GLU A 191 -29.01 -16.95 33.69
CA GLU A 191 -29.19 -15.93 32.66
C GLU A 191 -27.85 -15.43 32.09
N THR A 192 -26.84 -15.23 32.95
CA THR A 192 -25.50 -14.81 32.54
C THR A 192 -24.88 -15.83 31.60
N GLN A 193 -24.94 -17.12 31.94
CA GLN A 193 -24.44 -18.20 31.09
C GLN A 193 -25.15 -18.19 29.73
N ARG A 194 -26.48 -18.11 29.71
CA ARG A 194 -27.26 -18.06 28.47
C ARG A 194 -26.86 -16.87 27.58
N ARG A 195 -26.64 -15.69 28.16
CA ARG A 195 -26.19 -14.50 27.41
C ARG A 195 -24.76 -14.63 26.90
N GLN A 196 -23.89 -15.30 27.65
CA GLN A 196 -22.53 -15.61 27.20
C GLN A 196 -22.54 -16.59 26.02
N GLU A 197 -23.39 -17.62 26.07
CA GLU A 197 -23.58 -18.57 24.97
C GLU A 197 -24.16 -17.90 23.71
N GLU A 198 -25.13 -16.99 23.88
CA GLU A 198 -25.69 -16.17 22.80
C GLU A 198 -24.60 -15.33 22.11
N LEU A 199 -23.82 -14.57 22.90
CA LEU A 199 -22.70 -13.78 22.38
C LEU A 199 -21.59 -14.65 21.77
N GLY A 200 -21.34 -15.83 22.34
CA GLY A 200 -20.37 -16.81 21.83
C GLY A 200 -20.75 -17.32 20.46
N THR A 201 -22.02 -17.68 20.26
CA THR A 201 -22.56 -18.12 18.97
C THR A 201 -22.43 -17.01 17.92
N MET A 202 -22.86 -15.79 18.25
CA MET A 202 -22.73 -14.63 17.34
C MET A 202 -21.26 -14.34 17.00
N SER A 203 -20.34 -14.48 17.95
CA SER A 203 -18.90 -14.31 17.71
C SER A 203 -18.37 -15.36 16.73
N GLN A 204 -18.84 -16.60 16.82
CA GLN A 204 -18.42 -17.68 15.93
C GLN A 204 -18.93 -17.47 14.50
N GLU A 205 -20.18 -17.03 14.34
CA GLU A 205 -20.73 -16.60 13.04
C GLU A 205 -19.94 -15.43 12.44
N LEU A 206 -19.60 -14.43 13.26
CA LEU A 206 -18.75 -13.31 12.82
C LEU A 206 -17.36 -13.75 12.37
N LYS A 207 -16.75 -14.74 13.04
CA LYS A 207 -15.45 -15.30 12.60
C LYS A 207 -15.54 -15.96 11.23
N GLN A 208 -16.61 -16.72 10.98
CA GLN A 208 -16.84 -17.34 9.66
C GLN A 208 -17.06 -16.28 8.59
N LYS A 209 -17.89 -15.27 8.88
CA LYS A 209 -18.09 -14.14 7.97
C LYS A 209 -16.81 -13.36 7.73
N ARG A 210 -15.98 -13.15 8.75
CA ARG A 210 -14.68 -12.49 8.60
C ARG A 210 -13.79 -13.24 7.60
N SER A 211 -13.70 -14.57 7.69
CA SER A 211 -12.88 -15.34 6.75
C SER A 211 -13.31 -15.19 5.29
N SER A 212 -14.61 -15.05 5.01
CA SER A 212 -15.06 -14.80 3.63
C SER A 212 -14.72 -13.39 3.16
N PHE A 213 -14.81 -12.38 4.02
CA PHE A 213 -14.35 -11.02 3.70
C PHE A 213 -12.85 -10.94 3.50
N GLU A 214 -12.05 -11.64 4.31
CA GLU A 214 -10.59 -11.74 4.15
C GLU A 214 -10.22 -12.37 2.80
N ALA A 215 -10.91 -13.45 2.40
CA ALA A 215 -10.72 -14.09 1.10
C ALA A 215 -11.08 -13.15 -0.07
N THR A 216 -12.23 -12.47 0.00
CA THR A 216 -12.64 -11.50 -1.02
C THR A 216 -11.67 -10.32 -1.10
N HIS A 217 -11.19 -9.82 0.05
CA HIS A 217 -10.20 -8.74 0.07
C HIS A 217 -8.89 -9.15 -0.61
N ALA A 218 -8.38 -10.34 -0.32
CA ALA A 218 -7.19 -10.88 -0.97
C ALA A 218 -7.40 -11.05 -2.48
N ALA A 219 -8.56 -11.55 -2.91
CA ALA A 219 -8.90 -11.70 -4.33
C ALA A 219 -8.94 -10.34 -5.06
N LEU A 220 -9.55 -9.31 -4.45
CA LEU A 220 -9.59 -7.96 -5.01
C LEU A 220 -8.19 -7.33 -5.10
N GLN A 221 -7.32 -7.59 -4.12
CA GLN A 221 -5.93 -7.14 -4.17
C GLN A 221 -5.15 -7.80 -5.31
N ASP A 222 -5.35 -9.09 -5.55
CA ASP A 222 -4.72 -9.79 -6.67
C ASP A 222 -5.26 -9.30 -8.03
N GLU A 223 -6.58 -9.10 -8.16
CA GLU A 223 -7.20 -8.56 -9.36
C GLU A 223 -6.67 -7.15 -9.68
N ALA A 224 -6.54 -6.27 -8.68
CA ALA A 224 -5.92 -4.97 -8.85
C ALA A 224 -4.46 -5.08 -9.34
N ALA A 225 -3.68 -6.00 -8.77
CA ALA A 225 -2.31 -6.25 -9.22
C ALA A 225 -2.22 -6.85 -10.64
N GLN A 226 -3.18 -7.70 -11.03
CA GLN A 226 -3.29 -8.21 -12.39
C GLN A 226 -3.60 -7.10 -13.40
N LEU A 227 -4.51 -6.19 -13.07
CA LEU A 227 -4.83 -5.04 -13.93
C LEU A 227 -3.61 -4.13 -14.16
N GLU A 228 -2.85 -3.83 -13.10
CA GLU A 228 -1.61 -3.05 -13.20
C GLU A 228 -0.56 -3.75 -14.09
N ARG A 229 -0.36 -5.07 -13.91
CA ARG A 229 0.55 -5.87 -14.74
C ARG A 229 0.13 -5.87 -16.21
N ALA A 230 -1.14 -6.14 -16.50
CA ALA A 230 -1.67 -6.15 -17.85
C ALA A 230 -1.54 -4.78 -18.54
N GLN A 231 -1.74 -3.69 -17.80
CA GLN A 231 -1.50 -2.35 -18.31
C GLN A 231 -0.03 -2.16 -18.68
N GLN A 232 0.91 -2.52 -17.80
CA GLN A 232 2.33 -2.37 -18.04
C GLN A 232 2.81 -3.21 -19.23
N GLU A 233 2.41 -4.49 -19.30
CA GLU A 233 2.71 -5.39 -20.42
C GLU A 233 2.21 -4.83 -21.76
N MET A 234 0.98 -4.31 -21.80
CA MET A 234 0.43 -3.70 -23.01
C MET A 234 1.21 -2.43 -23.40
N ARG A 235 1.60 -1.60 -22.43
CA ARG A 235 2.42 -0.40 -22.70
C ARG A 235 3.78 -0.77 -23.28
N GLU A 236 4.41 -1.83 -22.77
CA GLU A 236 5.68 -2.33 -23.29
C GLU A 236 5.53 -2.91 -24.70
N LEU A 237 4.48 -3.69 -24.95
CA LEU A 237 4.19 -4.24 -26.26
C LEU A 237 3.98 -3.14 -27.30
N ILE A 238 3.22 -2.09 -26.97
CA ILE A 238 3.03 -0.93 -27.84
C ILE A 238 4.37 -0.27 -28.16
N ARG A 239 5.22 -0.01 -27.15
CA ARG A 239 6.56 0.58 -27.35
C ARG A 239 7.41 -0.28 -28.27
N GLN A 240 7.51 -1.58 -27.99
CA GLN A 240 8.28 -2.53 -28.80
C GLN A 240 7.78 -2.57 -30.24
N ARG A 241 6.46 -2.55 -30.45
CA ARG A 241 5.89 -2.59 -31.80
C ARG A 241 6.18 -1.31 -32.57
N VAL A 242 6.07 -0.15 -31.92
CA VAL A 242 6.44 1.14 -32.52
C VAL A 242 7.93 1.17 -32.86
N GLU A 243 8.81 0.73 -31.96
CA GLU A 243 10.26 0.66 -32.22
C GLU A 243 10.61 -0.29 -33.37
N GLN A 244 9.89 -1.41 -33.53
CA GLN A 244 10.05 -2.29 -34.69
C GLN A 244 9.66 -1.58 -36.00
N LEU A 245 8.52 -0.89 -36.03
CA LEU A 245 8.07 -0.14 -37.21
C LEU A 245 9.04 0.99 -37.56
N VAL A 246 9.51 1.75 -36.57
CA VAL A 246 10.52 2.79 -36.77
C VAL A 246 11.80 2.21 -37.36
N ARG A 247 12.29 1.07 -36.86
CA ARG A 247 13.47 0.40 -37.43
C ARG A 247 13.28 -0.02 -38.88
N LEU A 248 12.10 -0.54 -39.24
CA LEU A 248 11.80 -0.91 -40.63
C LEU A 248 11.78 0.31 -41.55
N ILE A 249 11.13 1.40 -41.11
CA ILE A 249 11.08 2.66 -41.87
C ILE A 249 12.49 3.25 -42.05
N ARG A 250 13.31 3.25 -40.98
CA ARG A 250 14.69 3.74 -41.04
C ARG A 250 15.57 2.92 -41.99
N ARG A 251 15.40 1.59 -41.99
CA ARG A 251 16.12 0.73 -42.92
C ARG A 251 15.72 1.02 -44.38
N GLU A 252 14.44 1.20 -44.64
CA GLU A 252 13.96 1.54 -45.98
C GLU A 252 14.47 2.91 -46.43
N GLU A 253 14.52 3.89 -45.53
CA GLU A 253 15.16 5.20 -45.77
C GLU A 253 16.64 5.04 -46.17
N GLU A 254 17.42 4.26 -45.42
CA GLU A 254 18.83 3.98 -45.71
C GLU A 254 19.01 3.29 -47.08
N GLU A 255 18.17 2.31 -47.41
CA GLU A 255 18.21 1.61 -48.69
C GLU A 255 17.90 2.55 -49.86
N LEU A 256 16.88 3.40 -49.73
CA LEU A 256 16.51 4.38 -50.77
C LEU A 256 17.59 5.44 -50.96
N LEU A 257 18.18 5.96 -49.88
CA LEU A 257 19.29 6.90 -49.95
C LEU A 257 20.51 6.26 -50.63
N GLY A 258 20.82 5.00 -50.29
CA GLY A 258 21.91 4.25 -50.92
C GLY A 258 21.72 4.06 -52.44
N LEU A 259 20.48 3.80 -52.88
CA LEU A 259 20.15 3.72 -54.32
C LEU A 259 20.38 5.06 -55.03
N VAL A 260 19.99 6.17 -54.40
CA VAL A 260 20.21 7.52 -54.96
C VAL A 260 21.71 7.82 -55.10
N GLU A 261 22.49 7.56 -54.06
CA GLU A 261 23.94 7.77 -54.07
C GLU A 261 24.64 6.91 -55.12
N ALA A 262 24.27 5.64 -55.24
CA ALA A 262 24.81 4.72 -56.24
C ALA A 262 24.50 5.17 -57.68
N GLY A 263 23.25 5.60 -57.93
CA GLY A 263 22.83 6.14 -59.22
C GLY A 263 23.60 7.43 -59.58
N GLN A 264 23.80 8.33 -58.62
CA GLN A 264 24.57 9.54 -58.82
C GLN A 264 26.05 9.22 -59.13
N GLU A 265 26.66 8.31 -58.39
CA GLU A 265 28.06 7.92 -58.58
C GLU A 265 28.28 7.27 -59.95
N GLN A 266 27.37 6.41 -60.38
CA GLN A 266 27.41 5.82 -61.72
C GLN A 266 27.32 6.90 -62.81
N GLY A 267 26.36 7.83 -62.70
CA GLY A 267 26.23 8.95 -63.63
C GLY A 267 27.48 9.83 -63.67
N ARG A 268 28.10 10.12 -62.52
CA ARG A 268 29.37 10.86 -62.44
C ARG A 268 30.50 10.12 -63.17
N ARG A 269 30.61 8.81 -63.01
CA ARG A 269 31.62 7.99 -63.68
C ARG A 269 31.44 7.97 -65.20
N GLU A 270 30.21 7.84 -65.67
CA GLU A 270 29.89 7.87 -67.10
C GLU A 270 30.22 9.23 -67.71
N LEU A 271 29.81 10.32 -67.04
CA LEU A 271 30.13 11.68 -67.47
C LEU A 271 31.65 11.93 -67.49
N ALA A 272 32.38 11.45 -66.49
CA ALA A 272 33.85 11.58 -66.45
C ALA A 272 34.53 10.85 -67.63
N ARG A 273 34.06 9.64 -67.97
CA ARG A 273 34.56 8.89 -69.15
C ARG A 273 34.29 9.64 -70.45
N GLU A 274 33.10 10.21 -70.59
CA GLU A 274 32.70 10.97 -71.75
C GLU A 274 33.52 12.26 -71.89
N LEU A 275 33.71 13.01 -70.80
CA LEU A 275 34.58 14.19 -70.74
C LEU A 275 36.02 13.85 -71.13
N GLN A 276 36.55 12.71 -70.64
CA GLN A 276 37.88 12.25 -71.02
C GLN A 276 37.98 11.96 -72.51
N ARG A 277 36.96 11.31 -73.10
CA ARG A 277 36.90 11.02 -74.54
C ARG A 277 36.87 12.29 -75.36
N VAL A 278 35.94 13.21 -75.07
CA VAL A 278 35.80 14.48 -75.79
C VAL A 278 37.06 15.33 -75.63
N GLY A 279 37.61 15.44 -74.41
CA GLY A 279 38.86 16.15 -74.17
C GLY A 279 40.06 15.55 -74.91
N GLY A 280 40.07 14.23 -75.14
CA GLY A 280 41.06 13.56 -75.99
C GLY A 280 40.96 13.99 -77.45
N VAL A 281 39.74 14.05 -78.00
CA VAL A 281 39.49 14.52 -79.38
C VAL A 281 39.89 15.99 -79.54
N LEU A 282 39.52 16.86 -78.60
CA LEU A 282 39.90 18.27 -78.61
C LEU A 282 41.42 18.45 -78.65
N ARG A 283 42.16 17.74 -77.78
CA ARG A 283 43.64 17.79 -77.80
C ARG A 283 44.24 17.32 -79.12
N ARG A 284 43.63 16.32 -79.78
CA ARG A 284 44.05 15.87 -81.13
C ARG A 284 43.82 16.95 -82.17
N MET A 285 42.65 17.59 -82.15
CA MET A 285 42.31 18.69 -83.06
C MET A 285 43.30 19.86 -82.89
N GLU A 286 43.51 20.34 -81.66
CA GLU A 286 44.47 21.41 -81.38
C GLU A 286 45.91 21.04 -81.80
N ALA A 287 46.31 19.77 -81.62
CA ALA A 287 47.63 19.31 -82.06
C ALA A 287 47.75 19.33 -83.59
N GLY A 288 46.69 18.94 -84.31
CA GLY A 288 46.60 19.04 -85.76
C GLY A 288 46.69 20.48 -86.25
N GLU A 289 45.90 21.39 -85.66
CA GLU A 289 45.94 22.83 -85.98
C GLU A 289 47.34 23.42 -85.78
N ARG A 290 47.95 23.19 -84.61
CA ARG A 290 49.32 23.69 -84.32
C ARG A 290 50.38 23.11 -85.25
N LEU A 291 50.23 21.84 -85.68
CA LEU A 291 51.19 21.22 -86.58
C LEU A 291 51.10 21.85 -87.98
N VAL A 292 49.88 22.02 -88.51
CA VAL A 292 49.65 22.68 -89.80
C VAL A 292 50.15 24.13 -89.78
N GLU A 293 49.88 24.87 -88.71
CA GLU A 293 50.39 26.24 -88.53
C GLU A 293 51.92 26.29 -88.58
N LYS A 294 52.61 25.39 -87.86
CA LYS A 294 54.07 25.32 -87.87
C LYS A 294 54.64 24.90 -89.22
N MET A 295 54.00 23.95 -89.91
CA MET A 295 54.42 23.54 -91.24
C MET A 295 54.34 24.70 -92.23
N ASN A 296 53.29 25.51 -92.17
CA ASN A 296 53.13 26.68 -93.04
C ASN A 296 54.23 27.75 -92.82
N LEU A 297 54.76 27.86 -91.60
CA LEU A 297 55.77 28.86 -91.25
C LEU A 297 57.20 28.42 -91.52
N TYR A 298 57.50 27.13 -91.32
CA TYR A 298 58.89 26.66 -91.18
C TYR A 298 59.27 25.46 -92.04
N ALA A 299 58.32 24.71 -92.60
CA ALA A 299 58.66 23.49 -93.33
C ALA A 299 59.17 23.77 -94.74
N THR A 300 60.14 22.97 -95.19
CA THR A 300 60.61 22.97 -96.58
C THR A 300 59.61 22.27 -97.50
N GLU A 301 59.70 22.52 -98.81
CA GLU A 301 58.82 21.87 -99.80
C GLU A 301 58.85 20.34 -99.70
N GLN A 302 60.04 19.76 -99.45
CA GLN A 302 60.20 18.31 -99.29
C GLN A 302 59.50 17.79 -98.03
N GLU A 303 59.69 18.43 -96.86
CA GLU A 303 59.04 18.03 -95.60
C GLU A 303 57.51 18.15 -95.68
N VAL A 304 57.01 19.17 -96.38
CA VAL A 304 55.58 19.30 -96.65
C VAL A 304 55.08 18.13 -97.49
N MET A 305 55.73 17.83 -98.61
CA MET A 305 55.29 16.74 -99.50
C MET A 305 55.36 15.36 -98.82
N ASP A 306 56.37 15.11 -97.98
CA ASP A 306 56.54 13.85 -97.27
C ASP A 306 55.48 13.64 -96.17
N MET A 307 55.13 14.70 -95.44
CA MET A 307 54.19 14.62 -94.31
C MET A 307 52.72 14.87 -94.71
N GLN A 308 52.47 15.53 -95.84
CA GLN A 308 51.13 15.98 -96.25
C GLN A 308 50.09 14.85 -96.35
N PRO A 309 50.37 13.69 -96.97
CA PRO A 309 49.35 12.63 -97.10
C PRO A 309 48.86 12.16 -95.73
N PHE A 310 49.78 11.90 -94.80
CA PHE A 310 49.47 11.43 -93.45
C PHE A 310 48.68 12.47 -92.64
N ILE A 311 49.08 13.74 -92.72
CA ILE A 311 48.42 14.82 -91.99
C ILE A 311 47.03 15.08 -92.56
N LYS A 312 46.89 15.09 -93.89
CA LYS A 312 45.59 15.23 -94.55
C LYS A 312 44.63 14.12 -94.09
N ASP A 313 45.05 12.86 -94.15
CA ASP A 313 44.22 11.72 -93.72
C ASP A 313 43.81 11.84 -92.25
N SER A 314 44.74 12.26 -91.38
CA SER A 314 44.48 12.47 -89.94
C SER A 314 43.49 13.61 -89.67
N LEU A 315 43.55 14.71 -90.44
CA LEU A 315 42.63 15.84 -90.32
C LEU A 315 41.25 15.52 -90.89
N GLU A 316 41.18 14.79 -92.01
CA GLU A 316 39.93 14.30 -92.56
C GLU A 316 39.23 13.32 -91.61
N GLU A 317 39.97 12.45 -90.90
CA GLU A 317 39.42 11.59 -89.85
C GLU A 317 38.74 12.43 -88.74
N LEU A 318 39.42 13.48 -88.27
CA LEU A 318 38.88 14.38 -87.24
C LEU A 318 37.66 15.17 -87.73
N GLN A 319 37.63 15.61 -88.99
CA GLN A 319 36.49 16.32 -89.59
C GLN A 319 35.23 15.45 -89.70
N ARG A 320 35.38 14.13 -89.81
CA ARG A 320 34.25 13.18 -89.86
C ARG A 320 33.65 12.91 -88.48
N LEU A 321 34.33 13.25 -87.39
CA LEU A 321 33.81 13.08 -86.04
C LEU A 321 32.70 14.10 -85.76
N GLN A 322 31.61 13.65 -85.17
CA GLN A 322 30.55 14.53 -84.67
C GLN A 322 30.62 14.67 -83.15
N PRO A 323 30.40 15.89 -82.60
CA PRO A 323 30.31 16.07 -81.17
C PRO A 323 29.13 15.29 -80.60
N PRO A 324 29.24 14.71 -79.39
CA PRO A 324 28.12 14.05 -78.75
C PRO A 324 26.96 15.05 -78.54
N ALA A 325 25.73 14.62 -78.82
CA ALA A 325 24.55 15.43 -78.54
C ALA A 325 24.45 15.70 -77.02
N ALA A 326 24.47 16.98 -76.64
CA ALA A 326 24.55 17.42 -75.25
C ALA A 326 23.28 17.16 -74.42
N GLY A 327 22.15 16.78 -75.04
CA GLY A 327 20.83 16.78 -74.41
C GLY A 327 20.36 15.49 -73.75
N ASP A 328 20.89 14.32 -74.11
CA ASP A 328 20.23 13.03 -73.80
C ASP A 328 20.96 12.14 -72.78
N ARG A 329 22.17 12.48 -72.34
CA ARG A 329 23.09 11.49 -71.73
C ARG A 329 23.42 11.68 -70.25
N ALA A 330 22.80 12.66 -69.61
CA ALA A 330 22.75 12.75 -68.16
C ALA A 330 21.29 12.89 -67.76
N GLN A 331 20.45 11.89 -68.09
CA GLN A 331 19.25 11.75 -67.30
C GLN A 331 19.72 11.53 -65.86
N PRO A 332 19.27 12.33 -64.87
CA PRO A 332 19.50 12.01 -63.47
C PRO A 332 19.05 10.56 -63.30
N GLY A 333 19.97 9.68 -62.90
CA GLY A 333 19.81 8.22 -62.97
C GLY A 333 18.40 7.83 -62.60
N ASP A 334 17.74 7.02 -63.42
CA ASP A 334 16.29 6.83 -63.37
C ASP A 334 15.83 6.41 -61.95
N PHE A 335 15.44 7.40 -61.15
CA PHE A 335 14.95 7.20 -59.79
C PHE A 335 13.51 6.69 -59.79
N ALA A 336 12.98 6.18 -60.91
CA ALA A 336 11.65 5.58 -60.98
C ALA A 336 11.48 4.46 -59.94
N GLU A 337 12.52 3.66 -59.70
CA GLU A 337 12.48 2.62 -58.66
C GLU A 337 12.33 3.22 -57.26
N CYS A 338 13.10 4.27 -56.94
CA CYS A 338 13.01 4.96 -55.65
C CYS A 338 11.63 5.62 -55.46
N ARG A 339 11.10 6.28 -56.50
CA ARG A 339 9.75 6.88 -56.47
C ARG A 339 8.67 5.82 -56.27
N ALA A 340 8.74 4.71 -57.00
CA ALA A 340 7.76 3.63 -56.89
C ALA A 340 7.79 2.95 -55.52
N ARG A 341 8.95 2.87 -54.87
CA ARG A 341 9.07 2.36 -53.48
C ARG A 341 8.50 3.35 -52.47
N LEU A 342 8.80 4.64 -52.61
CA LEU A 342 8.24 5.69 -51.74
C LEU A 342 6.71 5.75 -51.80
N GLU A 343 6.10 5.53 -52.97
CA GLU A 343 4.64 5.51 -53.14
C GLU A 343 3.95 4.31 -52.48
N ARG A 344 4.70 3.26 -52.11
CA ARG A 344 4.18 2.04 -51.47
C ARG A 344 4.32 2.03 -49.95
N LEU A 345 5.05 2.98 -49.38
CA LEU A 345 5.21 3.20 -47.93
C LEU A 345 4.07 4.06 -47.40
#